data_AF-A0A5C0DT07-F1
#
_entry.id   AF-A0A5C0DT07-F1
#
_cell.length_a   1.000
_cell.length_b   1.000
_cell.length_c   1.000
_cell.angle_alpha   90.00
_cell.angle_beta   90.00
_cell.angle_gamma   90.00
#
_symmetry.space_group_name_H-M   'P 1'
#
loop_
_entity.id
_entity.type
_entity.pdbx_description
1 polymer ?
#
loop_
_entity_poly.entity_id
_entity_poly.type
_entity_poly.pdbx_seq_one_letter_code
_entity_poly.pdbx_strand_id
1 'polypeptide(L)'
;MNHEEAKNTKKKKEGSRVQGAGGKAQKVPVPNHQSPITNHQFPIPNLDDWLEIGKIVSPQGLTGELRVYPNTDFPERFEEPGKRWLLRPGETELETVELLNGRYIENKNLYVIKLKGVSDRHQAENMRDCRFFVPVSDRPELDEGEFHVLDLLGLQVFMQSSGEFVGTVVDILPSGHDLLEVKFDPAFITNNEELTTDKAQKTVLIPFVMEIVPVVDLESRRVEITPPPGLLSINN
;
A
#
# COMPACT_ATOMS: atom_id res chain seq x y z
N MET A 1 25.95 -50.16 -55.43
CA MET A 1 27.35 -49.99 -55.02
C MET A 1 27.37 -49.51 -53.57
N ASN A 2 27.83 -50.38 -52.65
CA ASN A 2 28.82 -50.17 -51.56
C ASN A 2 28.87 -48.79 -50.89
N HIS A 3 28.96 -48.56 -49.57
CA HIS A 3 29.14 -49.28 -48.29
C HIS A 3 28.45 -48.35 -47.23
N GLU A 4 28.14 -48.64 -45.97
CA GLU A 4 28.90 -49.30 -44.91
C GLU A 4 28.00 -49.57 -43.69
N GLU A 5 28.55 -50.35 -42.75
CA GLU A 5 27.91 -51.24 -41.81
C GLU A 5 27.30 -50.63 -40.54
N ALA A 6 26.25 -51.31 -40.06
CA ALA A 6 25.92 -51.38 -38.64
C ALA A 6 25.94 -52.86 -38.23
N LYS A 7 26.69 -53.22 -37.17
CA LYS A 7 26.45 -54.44 -36.37
C LYS A 7 27.15 -54.41 -35.01
N ASN A 8 26.36 -54.01 -34.03
CA ASN A 8 26.18 -54.61 -32.69
C ASN A 8 26.84 -55.99 -32.46
N THR A 9 27.51 -56.22 -31.32
CA THR A 9 27.04 -57.09 -30.21
C THR A 9 28.14 -57.52 -29.21
N LYS A 10 27.78 -57.41 -27.90
CA LYS A 10 27.93 -58.39 -26.79
C LYS A 10 29.31 -59.07 -26.57
N LYS A 11 29.84 -59.28 -25.35
CA LYS A 11 29.19 -59.88 -24.16
C LYS A 11 30.25 -60.08 -23.04
N LYS A 12 29.78 -59.89 -21.78
CA LYS A 12 29.90 -60.81 -20.61
C LYS A 12 31.16 -60.84 -19.71
N LYS A 13 30.88 -60.63 -18.40
CA LYS A 13 31.19 -61.44 -17.18
C LYS A 13 32.66 -61.76 -16.88
N GLU A 14 33.16 -61.84 -15.65
CA GLU A 14 32.63 -61.95 -14.28
C GLU A 14 33.81 -61.76 -13.30
N GLY A 15 33.52 -61.31 -12.08
CA GLY A 15 34.22 -61.78 -10.86
C GLY A 15 35.48 -61.03 -10.40
N SER A 16 35.41 -60.37 -9.24
CA SER A 16 35.86 -60.97 -7.96
C SER A 16 35.77 -59.98 -6.80
N ARG A 17 35.50 -60.56 -5.64
CA ARG A 17 35.18 -60.02 -4.31
C ARG A 17 36.45 -59.83 -3.49
N VAL A 18 36.62 -58.74 -2.73
CA VAL A 18 36.89 -58.72 -1.26
C VAL A 18 37.08 -57.30 -0.66
N GLN A 19 36.29 -57.03 0.39
CA GLN A 19 36.60 -56.41 1.70
C GLN A 19 37.41 -55.10 1.85
N GLY A 20 36.71 -54.04 2.25
CA GLY A 20 36.83 -53.38 3.57
C GLY A 20 38.07 -52.54 3.92
N ALA A 21 37.88 -51.23 4.13
CA ALA A 21 38.46 -50.45 5.24
C ALA A 21 37.93 -49.01 5.22
N GLY A 22 37.56 -48.48 6.39
CA GLY A 22 37.07 -47.11 6.55
C GLY A 22 38.15 -46.04 6.36
N GLY A 23 37.73 -44.84 5.97
CA GLY A 23 38.58 -43.65 5.87
C GLY A 23 37.73 -42.39 5.87
N LYS A 24 37.96 -41.52 6.86
CA LYS A 24 37.21 -40.30 7.18
C LYS A 24 37.16 -39.32 5.99
N ALA A 25 35.96 -38.81 5.67
CA ALA A 25 35.79 -37.70 4.73
C ALA A 25 36.32 -36.40 5.35
N GLN A 26 37.41 -35.87 4.78
CA GLN A 26 37.86 -34.51 5.02
C GLN A 26 36.96 -33.53 4.26
N LYS A 27 36.37 -32.57 4.98
CA LYS A 27 35.65 -31.44 4.39
C LYS A 27 36.66 -30.48 3.76
N VAL A 28 36.60 -30.33 2.44
CA VAL A 28 37.21 -29.21 1.71
C VAL A 28 36.42 -27.92 2.01
N PRO A 29 37.06 -26.79 2.34
CA PRO A 29 36.37 -25.54 2.55
C PRO A 29 36.00 -24.89 1.21
N VAL A 30 34.73 -24.57 1.03
CA VAL A 30 34.22 -23.73 -0.07
C VAL A 30 34.66 -22.27 0.17
N PRO A 31 35.24 -21.57 -0.83
CA PRO A 31 35.58 -20.16 -0.70
C PRO A 31 34.31 -19.29 -0.68
N ASN A 32 34.24 -18.44 0.34
CA ASN A 32 33.11 -17.54 0.60
C ASN A 32 33.24 -16.30 -0.29
N HIS A 33 32.57 -16.29 -1.45
CA HIS A 33 32.40 -15.08 -2.25
C HIS A 33 31.23 -14.26 -1.68
N GLN A 34 31.53 -13.43 -0.66
CA GLN A 34 30.64 -12.33 -0.29
C GLN A 34 30.87 -11.20 -1.28
N SER A 35 29.97 -11.08 -2.26
CA SER A 35 29.81 -9.83 -3.00
C SER A 35 29.41 -8.73 -2.00
N PRO A 36 29.99 -7.52 -2.08
CA PRO A 36 29.62 -6.44 -1.18
C PRO A 36 28.15 -6.06 -1.41
N ILE A 37 27.33 -6.22 -0.37
CA ILE A 37 25.99 -5.63 -0.31
C ILE A 37 26.21 -4.12 -0.29
N THR A 38 26.08 -3.47 -1.44
CA THR A 38 26.07 -2.01 -1.48
C THR A 38 24.72 -1.57 -0.95
N ASN A 39 24.70 -1.06 0.28
CA ASN A 39 23.57 -0.35 0.86
C ASN A 39 23.28 0.88 -0.03
N HIS A 40 22.46 0.70 -1.07
CA HIS A 40 21.82 1.82 -1.74
C HIS A 40 20.69 2.28 -0.83
N GLN A 41 21.07 3.08 0.16
CA GLN A 41 20.11 3.89 0.88
C GLN A 41 19.65 4.95 -0.09
N PHE A 42 18.58 4.67 -0.83
CA PHE A 42 17.89 5.70 -1.60
C PHE A 42 17.55 6.82 -0.61
N PRO A 43 17.95 8.06 -0.89
CA PRO A 43 17.62 9.15 0.01
C PRO A 43 16.09 9.23 0.10
N ILE A 44 15.56 9.26 1.31
CA ILE A 44 14.12 9.33 1.56
C ILE A 44 13.75 10.81 1.46
N PRO A 45 12.79 11.20 0.61
CA PRO A 45 12.35 12.59 0.52
C PRO A 45 11.81 13.03 1.89
N ASN A 46 12.24 14.19 2.38
CA ASN A 46 11.60 14.83 3.55
C ASN A 46 10.31 15.51 3.08
N LEU A 47 9.18 14.89 3.42
CA LEU A 47 7.83 15.31 3.00
C LEU A 47 6.95 15.63 4.21
N ASP A 48 7.52 15.91 5.37
CA ASP A 48 6.76 16.09 6.61
C ASP A 48 5.72 17.23 6.51
N ASP A 49 6.00 18.25 5.70
CA ASP A 49 5.08 19.38 5.42
C ASP A 49 4.24 19.21 4.14
N TRP A 50 4.23 18.01 3.55
CA TRP A 50 3.59 17.73 2.26
C TRP A 50 2.62 16.56 2.32
N LEU A 51 1.51 16.70 1.61
CA LEU A 51 0.48 15.67 1.51
C LEU A 51 0.40 15.17 0.09
N GLU A 52 0.52 13.85 -0.08
CA GLU A 52 0.25 13.22 -1.36
C GLU A 52 -1.25 13.32 -1.67
N ILE A 53 -1.60 13.82 -2.85
CA ILE A 53 -2.99 14.01 -3.28
C ILE A 53 -3.37 13.14 -4.47
N GLY A 54 -2.42 12.44 -5.09
CA GLY A 54 -2.71 11.52 -6.18
C GLY A 54 -1.47 11.05 -6.92
N LYS A 55 -1.66 10.02 -7.75
CA LYS A 55 -0.59 9.34 -8.47
C LYS A 55 -0.91 9.19 -9.95
N ILE A 56 0.06 9.47 -10.81
CA ILE A 56 -0.06 9.19 -12.24
C ILE A 56 0.06 7.68 -12.48
N VAL A 57 -0.99 7.07 -13.03
CA VAL A 57 -1.08 5.61 -13.20
C VAL A 57 -0.81 5.14 -14.63
N SER A 58 -1.15 5.94 -15.64
CA SER A 58 -0.91 5.59 -17.05
C SER A 58 -1.16 6.78 -17.99
N PRO A 59 -0.63 6.77 -19.21
CA PRO A 59 -1.02 7.75 -20.23
C PRO A 59 -2.44 7.54 -20.75
N GLN A 60 -3.03 8.62 -21.20
CA GLN A 60 -4.29 8.65 -21.93
C GLN A 60 -4.03 9.10 -23.38
N GLY A 61 -4.43 8.28 -24.35
CA GLY A 61 -4.33 8.61 -25.77
C GLY A 61 -2.89 8.77 -26.29
N LEU A 62 -2.73 9.65 -27.28
CA LEU A 62 -1.45 9.93 -27.97
C LEU A 62 -0.94 11.35 -27.74
N THR A 63 -1.78 12.24 -27.22
CA THR A 63 -1.54 13.69 -27.12
C THR A 63 -0.89 14.09 -25.80
N GLY A 64 -0.35 13.15 -25.03
CA GLY A 64 0.32 13.44 -23.75
C GLY A 64 -0.61 13.75 -22.58
N GLU A 65 -1.86 13.29 -22.62
CA GLU A 65 -2.74 13.29 -21.45
C GLU A 65 -2.34 12.16 -20.48
N LEU A 66 -2.68 12.33 -19.20
CA LEU A 66 -2.27 11.44 -18.11
C LEU A 66 -3.48 11.03 -17.28
N ARG A 67 -3.58 9.75 -16.91
CA ARG A 67 -4.54 9.27 -15.91
C ARG A 67 -3.95 9.39 -14.52
N VAL A 68 -4.71 9.96 -13.61
CA VAL A 68 -4.38 10.15 -12.20
C VAL A 68 -5.37 9.40 -11.34
N TYR A 69 -4.85 8.60 -10.42
CA TYR A 69 -5.62 8.06 -9.32
C TYR A 69 -5.55 9.04 -8.14
N PRO A 70 -6.69 9.60 -7.70
CA PRO A 70 -6.69 10.55 -6.59
C PRO A 70 -6.43 9.81 -5.27
N ASN A 71 -5.60 10.41 -4.42
CA ASN A 71 -5.32 9.99 -3.04
C ASN A 71 -5.65 11.16 -2.10
N THR A 72 -6.84 11.72 -2.22
CA THR A 72 -7.26 12.93 -1.51
C THR A 72 -8.78 12.97 -1.37
N ASP A 73 -9.25 13.63 -0.31
CA ASP A 73 -10.68 13.88 -0.06
C ASP A 73 -11.27 14.97 -0.98
N PHE A 74 -10.40 15.73 -1.67
CA PHE A 74 -10.79 16.83 -2.57
C PHE A 74 -10.26 16.60 -3.99
N PRO A 75 -10.70 15.53 -4.67
CA PRO A 75 -10.13 15.11 -5.95
C PRO A 75 -10.45 16.05 -7.13
N GLU A 76 -11.49 16.88 -7.00
CA GLU A 76 -11.88 17.91 -7.97
C GLU A 76 -10.76 18.92 -8.26
N ARG A 77 -9.76 19.04 -7.38
CA ARG A 77 -8.53 19.83 -7.60
C ARG A 77 -7.75 19.44 -8.87
N PHE A 78 -7.98 18.24 -9.41
CA PHE A 78 -7.39 17.81 -10.68
C PHE A 78 -8.11 18.34 -11.92
N GLU A 79 -9.29 18.94 -11.78
CA GLU A 79 -10.01 19.60 -12.88
C GLU A 79 -9.58 21.06 -13.04
N GLU A 80 -9.15 21.69 -11.94
CA GLU A 80 -8.75 23.08 -11.89
C GLU A 80 -7.33 23.28 -12.46
N PRO A 81 -7.10 24.23 -13.39
CA PRO A 81 -5.75 24.58 -13.83
C PRO A 81 -4.90 25.18 -12.70
N GLY A 82 -3.57 25.10 -12.83
CA GLY A 82 -2.66 25.83 -11.96
C GLY A 82 -1.35 25.11 -11.63
N LYS A 83 -0.58 25.73 -10.75
CA LYS A 83 0.69 25.16 -10.27
C LYS A 83 0.41 23.92 -9.41
N ARG A 84 1.21 22.87 -9.60
CA ARG A 84 1.18 21.63 -8.81
C ARG A 84 2.61 21.24 -8.42
N TRP A 85 2.74 20.50 -7.33
CA TRP A 85 4.00 19.89 -6.93
C TRP A 85 3.97 18.40 -7.27
N LEU A 86 5.06 17.91 -7.83
CA LEU A 86 5.19 16.56 -8.34
C LEU A 86 6.50 15.96 -7.84
N LEU A 87 6.46 14.70 -7.38
CA LEU A 87 7.64 13.92 -7.05
C LEU A 87 7.79 12.78 -8.06
N ARG A 88 8.96 12.67 -8.68
CA ARG A 88 9.29 11.56 -9.58
C ARG A 88 9.77 10.34 -8.80
N PRO A 89 9.57 9.11 -9.32
CA PRO A 89 10.11 7.91 -8.71
C PRO A 89 11.64 7.98 -8.55
N GLY A 90 12.14 7.73 -7.34
CA GLY A 90 13.58 7.75 -7.04
C GLY A 90 14.18 9.13 -6.78
N GLU A 91 13.41 10.20 -7.00
CA GLU A 91 13.81 11.56 -6.64
C GLU A 91 13.45 11.89 -5.20
N THR A 92 14.10 12.92 -4.67
CA THR A 92 13.85 13.41 -3.30
C THR A 92 13.23 14.80 -3.22
N GLU A 93 13.32 15.56 -4.31
CA GLU A 93 12.83 16.93 -4.37
C GLU A 93 11.55 17.02 -5.19
N LEU A 94 10.63 17.85 -4.73
CA LEU A 94 9.41 18.16 -5.47
C LEU A 94 9.72 19.14 -6.59
N GLU A 95 9.32 18.79 -7.82
CA GLU A 95 9.32 19.70 -8.95
C GLU A 95 7.97 20.39 -9.09
N THR A 96 7.98 21.62 -9.61
CA THR A 96 6.74 22.34 -9.89
C THR A 96 6.34 22.14 -11.34
N VAL A 97 5.09 21.73 -11.56
CA VAL A 97 4.50 21.57 -12.89
C VAL A 97 3.25 22.45 -13.02
N GLU A 98 2.84 22.72 -14.26
CA GLU A 98 1.63 23.49 -14.54
C GLU A 98 0.56 22.56 -15.12
N LEU A 99 -0.52 22.39 -14.38
CA LEU A 99 -1.74 21.70 -14.82
C LEU A 99 -2.55 22.65 -15.70
N LEU A 100 -2.81 22.24 -16.94
CA LEU A 100 -3.53 23.06 -17.91
C LEU A 100 -5.04 22.83 -17.85
N ASN A 101 -5.45 21.58 -17.64
CA ASN A 101 -6.83 21.18 -17.41
C ASN A 101 -6.87 19.73 -16.90
N GLY A 102 -8.02 19.35 -16.35
CA GLY A 102 -8.37 17.96 -16.18
C GLY A 102 -9.88 17.73 -16.23
N ARG A 103 -10.26 16.47 -16.16
CA ARG A 103 -11.66 16.03 -16.11
C ARG A 103 -11.78 14.72 -15.35
N TYR A 104 -12.90 14.53 -14.68
CA TYR A 104 -13.25 13.26 -14.08
C TYR A 104 -13.67 12.21 -15.14
N ILE A 105 -13.30 10.95 -14.92
CA ILE A 105 -13.75 9.80 -15.71
C ILE A 105 -14.67 8.95 -14.85
N GLU A 106 -15.97 9.07 -15.12
CA GLU A 106 -17.03 8.29 -14.49
C GLU A 106 -16.75 6.78 -14.58
N ASN A 107 -17.17 6.04 -13.55
CA ASN A 107 -17.02 4.58 -13.40
C ASN A 107 -15.61 4.04 -13.17
N LYS A 108 -14.57 4.88 -13.19
CA LYS A 108 -13.18 4.43 -12.94
C LYS A 108 -12.53 5.07 -11.73
N ASN A 109 -13.18 6.08 -11.13
CA ASN A 109 -12.62 6.90 -10.06
C ASN A 109 -11.22 7.44 -10.42
N LEU A 110 -11.08 7.96 -11.64
CA LEU A 110 -9.82 8.48 -12.19
C LEU A 110 -10.05 9.86 -12.79
N TYR A 111 -8.98 10.65 -12.80
CA TYR A 111 -8.91 11.91 -13.53
C TYR A 111 -8.05 11.74 -14.77
N VAL A 112 -8.40 12.44 -15.85
CA VAL A 112 -7.48 12.66 -16.97
C VAL A 112 -7.06 14.11 -16.95
N ILE A 113 -5.75 14.33 -16.89
CA ILE A 113 -5.14 15.66 -16.81
C ILE A 113 -4.22 15.93 -18.00
N LYS A 114 -3.96 17.22 -18.24
CA LYS A 114 -2.99 17.71 -19.19
C LYS A 114 -1.98 18.62 -18.50
N LEU A 115 -0.72 18.22 -18.48
CA LEU A 115 0.37 19.05 -17.97
C LEU A 115 1.03 19.85 -19.11
N LYS A 116 1.48 21.06 -18.79
CA LYS A 116 2.33 21.84 -19.69
C LYS A 116 3.66 21.11 -19.89
N GLY A 117 4.12 21.07 -21.14
CA GLY A 117 5.38 20.42 -21.49
C GLY A 117 5.31 18.90 -21.68
N VAL A 118 4.15 18.26 -21.46
CA VAL A 118 3.93 16.83 -21.79
C VAL A 118 3.04 16.76 -23.03
N SER A 119 3.63 16.61 -24.22
CA SER A 119 2.88 16.77 -25.50
C SER A 119 2.55 15.48 -26.24
N ASP A 120 3.18 14.36 -25.87
CA ASP A 120 2.99 13.09 -26.56
C ASP A 120 2.96 11.90 -25.59
N ARG A 121 2.59 10.73 -26.13
CA ARG A 121 2.49 9.49 -25.35
C ARG A 121 3.81 9.08 -24.68
N HIS A 122 4.94 9.26 -25.35
CA HIS A 122 6.24 8.84 -24.81
C HIS A 122 6.62 9.70 -23.59
N GLN A 123 6.44 11.01 -23.70
CA GLN A 123 6.60 11.92 -22.56
C GLN A 123 5.63 11.57 -21.43
N ALA A 124 4.39 11.21 -21.75
CA ALA A 124 3.41 10.82 -20.76
C ALA A 124 3.77 9.48 -20.05
N GLU A 125 4.32 8.49 -20.76
CA GLU A 125 4.80 7.25 -20.12
C GLU A 125 5.93 7.55 -19.12
N ASN A 126 6.80 8.52 -19.40
CA ASN A 126 7.86 8.95 -18.48
C ASN A 126 7.34 9.64 -17.21
N MET A 127 6.05 10.00 -17.16
CA MET A 127 5.40 10.56 -15.98
C MET A 127 4.74 9.50 -15.10
N ARG A 128 4.77 8.22 -15.50
CA ARG A 128 4.18 7.14 -14.72
C ARG A 128 4.81 7.08 -13.32
N ASP A 129 3.99 6.75 -12.34
CA ASP A 129 4.34 6.64 -10.93
C ASP A 129 4.78 7.95 -10.25
N CYS A 130 4.79 9.08 -10.97
CA CYS A 130 4.95 10.38 -10.35
C CYS A 130 3.72 10.70 -9.47
N ARG A 131 3.98 11.36 -8.35
CA ARG A 131 3.00 11.61 -7.29
C ARG A 131 2.81 13.11 -7.10
N PHE A 132 1.58 13.55 -6.98
CA PHE A 132 1.21 14.94 -6.75
C PHE A 132 1.16 15.24 -5.26
N PHE A 133 1.61 16.43 -4.89
CA PHE A 133 1.61 16.90 -3.51
C PHE A 133 1.05 18.31 -3.38
N VAL A 134 0.57 18.64 -2.18
CA VAL A 134 0.28 20.00 -1.72
C VAL A 134 0.88 20.22 -0.34
N PRO A 135 1.16 21.47 0.05
CA PRO A 135 1.54 21.78 1.43
C PRO A 135 0.44 21.36 2.40
N VAL A 136 0.80 20.95 3.61
CA VAL A 136 -0.19 20.63 4.67
C VAL A 136 -1.13 21.82 4.94
N SER A 137 -0.65 23.05 4.79
CA SER A 137 -1.44 24.27 4.95
C SER A 137 -2.49 24.52 3.86
N ASP A 138 -2.50 23.74 2.78
CA ASP A 138 -3.49 23.82 1.69
C ASP A 138 -4.76 23.00 1.99
N ARG A 139 -4.83 22.36 3.17
CA ARG A 139 -6.06 21.72 3.64
C ARG A 139 -7.13 22.79 3.89
N PRO A 140 -8.37 22.58 3.42
CA PRO A 140 -9.50 23.40 3.85
C PRO A 140 -9.64 23.32 5.38
N GLU A 141 -10.05 24.43 6.01
CA GLU A 141 -10.49 24.37 7.40
C GLU A 141 -11.75 23.50 7.48
N LEU A 142 -11.72 22.55 8.40
CA LEU A 142 -12.83 21.66 8.71
C LEU A 142 -13.67 22.28 9.83
N ASP A 143 -14.98 22.04 9.81
CA ASP A 143 -15.85 22.43 10.92
C ASP A 143 -15.57 21.58 12.18
N GLU A 144 -16.04 22.02 13.34
CA GLU A 144 -15.87 21.28 14.59
C GLU A 144 -16.48 19.86 14.48
N GLY A 145 -15.64 18.84 14.66
CA GLY A 145 -16.04 17.43 14.58
C GLY A 145 -15.94 16.82 13.17
N GLU A 146 -15.50 17.58 12.18
CA GLU A 146 -15.11 17.04 10.88
C GLU A 146 -13.64 16.61 10.90
N PHE A 147 -13.35 15.49 10.21
CA PHE A 147 -12.02 14.93 10.12
C PHE A 147 -11.74 14.51 8.68
N HIS A 148 -10.51 14.71 8.21
CA HIS A 148 -10.08 14.15 6.93
C HIS A 148 -9.96 12.63 7.06
N VAL A 149 -10.44 11.91 6.04
CA VAL A 149 -10.47 10.44 6.03
C VAL A 149 -9.05 9.88 6.18
N LEU A 150 -8.09 10.52 5.52
CA LEU A 150 -6.67 10.14 5.58
C LEU A 150 -6.07 10.25 6.98
N ASP A 151 -6.56 11.16 7.82
CA ASP A 151 -6.03 11.33 9.17
C ASP A 151 -6.56 10.25 10.12
N LEU A 152 -7.74 9.69 9.83
CA LEU A 152 -8.37 8.62 10.60
C LEU A 152 -7.73 7.25 10.35
N LEU A 153 -7.15 7.04 9.16
CA LEU A 153 -6.47 5.81 8.82
C LEU A 153 -5.28 5.55 9.76
N GLY A 154 -5.23 4.34 10.30
CA GLY A 154 -4.18 3.90 11.21
C GLY A 154 -4.28 4.44 12.64
N LEU A 155 -5.36 5.13 13.02
CA LEU A 155 -5.59 5.49 14.41
C LEU A 155 -5.84 4.24 15.27
N GLN A 156 -5.33 4.27 16.50
CA GLN A 156 -5.52 3.22 17.49
C GLN A 156 -6.86 3.39 18.20
N VAL A 157 -7.67 2.34 18.24
CA VAL A 157 -9.02 2.35 18.79
C VAL A 157 -9.01 1.77 20.20
N PHE A 158 -9.61 2.47 21.15
CA PHE A 158 -9.68 2.08 22.55
C PHE A 158 -11.11 2.15 23.09
N MET A 159 -11.47 1.27 24.02
CA MET A 159 -12.71 1.39 24.78
C MET A 159 -12.62 2.57 25.74
N GLN A 160 -13.54 3.54 25.66
CA GLN A 160 -13.52 4.72 26.54
C GLN A 160 -13.65 4.32 28.03
N SER A 161 -14.47 3.30 28.31
CA SER A 161 -14.77 2.88 29.69
C SER A 161 -13.61 2.19 30.40
N SER A 162 -12.78 1.42 29.68
CA SER A 162 -11.71 0.60 30.26
C SER A 162 -10.31 1.04 29.84
N GLY A 163 -10.18 1.84 28.79
CA GLY A 163 -8.91 2.14 28.13
C GLY A 163 -8.31 0.93 27.40
N GLU A 164 -9.06 -0.16 27.24
CA GLU A 164 -8.60 -1.38 26.57
C GLU A 164 -8.37 -1.11 25.08
N PHE A 165 -7.25 -1.59 24.55
CA PHE A 165 -6.93 -1.49 23.13
C PHE A 165 -7.76 -2.49 22.33
N VAL A 166 -8.55 -1.96 21.39
CA VAL A 166 -9.46 -2.74 20.54
C VAL A 166 -8.76 -3.15 19.24
N GLY A 167 -8.06 -2.23 18.60
CA GLY A 167 -7.50 -2.45 17.28
C GLY A 167 -7.08 -1.18 16.56
N THR A 168 -7.03 -1.24 15.23
CA THR A 168 -6.54 -0.13 14.39
C THR A 168 -7.48 0.10 13.22
N VAL A 169 -7.77 1.37 12.92
CA VAL A 169 -8.55 1.74 11.73
C VAL A 169 -7.74 1.38 10.47
N VAL A 170 -8.31 0.55 9.61
CA VAL A 170 -7.67 0.08 8.37
C VAL A 170 -8.35 0.60 7.11
N ASP A 171 -9.62 1.00 7.19
CA ASP A 171 -10.37 1.61 6.09
C ASP A 171 -11.52 2.47 6.62
N ILE A 172 -12.08 3.33 5.76
CA ILE A 172 -13.29 4.10 6.03
C ILE A 172 -14.26 3.90 4.87
N LEU A 173 -15.48 3.45 5.16
CA LEU A 173 -16.50 3.15 4.17
C LEU A 173 -17.63 4.19 4.24
N PRO A 174 -17.94 4.89 3.13
CA PRO A 174 -19.05 5.82 3.10
C PRO A 174 -20.39 5.07 3.12
N SER A 175 -21.22 5.27 4.15
CA SER A 175 -22.51 4.58 4.31
C SER A 175 -23.58 5.43 5.01
N GLY A 176 -23.92 6.59 4.44
CA GLY A 176 -24.83 7.57 5.04
C GLY A 176 -24.16 8.36 6.18
N HIS A 177 -23.62 7.64 7.16
CA HIS A 177 -22.51 8.09 8.00
C HIS A 177 -21.28 7.24 7.66
N ASP A 178 -20.08 7.81 7.82
CA ASP A 178 -18.84 7.07 7.58
C ASP A 178 -18.72 5.92 8.57
N LEU A 179 -18.25 4.76 8.10
CA LEU A 179 -17.99 3.58 8.91
C LEU A 179 -16.49 3.35 8.98
N LEU A 180 -15.93 3.33 10.19
CA LEU A 180 -14.54 2.92 10.41
C LEU A 180 -14.46 1.39 10.32
N GLU A 181 -13.67 0.87 9.38
CA GLU A 181 -13.26 -0.52 9.43
C GLU A 181 -12.08 -0.65 10.39
N VAL A 182 -12.32 -1.30 11.54
CA VAL A 182 -11.31 -1.49 12.58
C VAL A 182 -10.86 -2.93 12.56
N LYS A 183 -9.57 -3.14 12.33
CA LYS A 183 -8.93 -4.44 12.50
C LYS A 183 -8.63 -4.67 13.97
N PHE A 184 -9.24 -5.70 14.55
CA PHE A 184 -9.03 -6.08 15.93
C PHE A 184 -7.58 -6.47 16.21
N ASP A 185 -7.13 -6.11 17.40
CA ASP A 185 -5.92 -6.67 17.97
C ASP A 185 -6.16 -8.14 18.40
N PRO A 186 -5.23 -9.06 18.12
CA PRO A 186 -5.37 -10.46 18.54
C PRO A 186 -5.61 -10.64 20.04
N ALA A 187 -5.00 -9.80 20.89
CA ALA A 187 -5.18 -9.89 22.34
C ALA A 187 -6.59 -9.48 22.77
N PHE A 188 -7.18 -8.48 22.10
CA PHE A 188 -8.56 -8.05 22.34
C PHE A 188 -9.55 -9.19 22.06
N ILE A 189 -9.37 -9.90 20.93
CA ILE A 189 -10.19 -11.06 20.58
C ILE A 189 -10.06 -12.17 21.63
N THR A 190 -8.83 -12.49 22.07
CA THR A 190 -8.63 -13.57 23.05
C THR A 190 -9.23 -13.27 24.42
N ASN A 191 -9.30 -12.00 24.82
CA ASN A 191 -9.90 -11.60 26.09
C ASN A 191 -11.43 -11.56 26.02
N ASN A 192 -12.00 -11.59 24.81
CA ASN A 192 -13.42 -11.43 24.55
C ASN A 192 -13.92 -12.56 23.63
N GLU A 193 -13.88 -13.80 24.14
CA GLU A 193 -14.21 -15.03 23.39
C GLU A 193 -15.62 -15.05 22.78
N GLU A 194 -16.53 -14.19 23.27
CA GLU A 194 -17.91 -14.03 22.78
C GLU A 194 -18.03 -13.20 21.48
N LEU A 195 -16.94 -12.56 21.04
CA LEU A 195 -16.96 -11.70 19.86
C LEU A 195 -16.82 -12.48 18.54
N THR A 196 -16.29 -13.71 18.54
CA THR A 196 -16.00 -14.43 17.28
C THR A 196 -16.24 -15.94 17.36
N THR A 197 -17.06 -16.48 16.46
CA THR A 197 -17.12 -17.93 16.17
C THR A 197 -16.19 -18.35 15.04
N ASP A 198 -15.70 -17.38 14.24
CA ASP A 198 -14.93 -17.63 13.04
C ASP A 198 -13.57 -16.92 13.09
N LYS A 199 -12.47 -17.68 13.14
CA LYS A 199 -11.09 -17.17 13.28
C LYS A 199 -10.61 -16.33 12.08
N ALA A 200 -11.43 -16.19 11.05
CA ALA A 200 -11.09 -15.53 9.80
C ALA A 200 -11.45 -14.04 9.75
N GLN A 201 -12.52 -13.60 10.44
CA GLN A 201 -12.99 -12.21 10.34
C GLN A 201 -12.36 -11.37 11.44
N LYS A 202 -11.38 -10.53 11.03
CA LYS A 202 -10.54 -9.73 11.93
C LYS A 202 -10.94 -8.26 11.99
N THR A 203 -12.03 -7.87 11.34
CA THR A 203 -12.46 -6.47 11.25
C THR A 203 -13.89 -6.28 11.69
N VAL A 204 -14.20 -5.08 12.17
CA VAL A 204 -15.55 -4.62 12.55
C VAL A 204 -15.82 -3.25 11.93
N LEU A 205 -17.08 -2.97 11.62
CA LEU A 205 -17.52 -1.67 11.14
C LEU A 205 -18.11 -0.87 12.29
N ILE A 206 -17.52 0.29 12.57
CA ILE A 206 -17.94 1.19 13.65
C ILE A 206 -18.46 2.49 13.04
N PRO A 207 -19.73 2.86 13.24
CA PRO A 207 -20.22 4.15 12.75
C PRO A 207 -19.48 5.32 13.37
N PHE A 208 -18.97 6.21 12.53
CA PHE A 208 -18.23 7.40 12.92
C PHE A 208 -19.19 8.54 13.26
N VAL A 209 -19.81 8.42 14.44
CA VAL A 209 -20.74 9.40 15.01
C VAL A 209 -20.37 9.68 16.46
N MET A 210 -20.61 10.90 16.93
CA MET A 210 -20.18 11.36 18.27
C MET A 210 -20.64 10.46 19.42
N GLU A 211 -21.80 9.82 19.30
CA GLU A 211 -22.36 8.90 20.31
C GLU A 211 -21.56 7.60 20.47
N ILE A 212 -20.87 7.17 19.40
CA ILE A 212 -20.09 5.94 19.36
C ILE A 212 -18.59 6.25 19.41
N VAL A 213 -18.17 7.40 18.86
CA VAL A 213 -16.78 7.85 18.76
C VAL A 213 -16.67 9.25 19.37
N PRO A 214 -16.79 9.40 20.70
CA PRO A 214 -16.82 10.70 21.36
C PRO A 214 -15.47 11.41 21.40
N VAL A 215 -14.35 10.69 21.19
CA VAL A 215 -13.00 11.25 21.28
C VAL A 215 -12.17 10.81 20.09
N VAL A 216 -11.62 11.80 19.38
CA VAL A 216 -10.62 11.63 18.33
C VAL A 216 -9.45 12.56 18.65
N ASP A 217 -8.29 11.98 18.89
CA ASP A 217 -7.04 12.70 19.16
C ASP A 217 -6.05 12.34 18.06
N LEU A 218 -5.92 13.25 17.10
CA LEU A 218 -5.00 13.09 15.96
C LEU A 218 -3.53 13.19 16.39
N GLU A 219 -3.22 13.96 17.44
CA GLU A 219 -1.85 14.14 17.93
C GLU A 219 -1.31 12.85 18.54
N SER A 220 -2.11 12.20 19.40
CA SER A 220 -1.74 10.92 20.01
C SER A 220 -2.11 9.69 19.17
N ARG A 221 -2.64 9.91 17.96
CA ARG A 221 -3.09 8.87 17.02
C ARG A 221 -4.12 7.90 17.64
N ARG A 222 -5.06 8.44 18.41
CA ARG A 222 -5.98 7.71 19.28
C ARG A 222 -7.44 8.04 18.99
N VAL A 223 -8.28 7.03 19.05
CA VAL A 223 -9.75 7.14 19.01
C VAL A 223 -10.32 6.37 20.20
N GLU A 224 -11.29 6.95 20.91
CA GLU A 224 -12.03 6.26 21.96
C GLU A 224 -13.47 6.01 21.56
N ILE A 225 -13.95 4.80 21.82
CA ILE A 225 -15.28 4.35 21.43
C ILE A 225 -16.16 4.00 22.64
N THR A 226 -17.46 4.25 22.48
CA THR A 226 -18.55 3.86 23.37
C THR A 226 -19.57 3.00 22.59
N PRO A 227 -19.16 1.81 22.11
CA PRO A 227 -20.01 0.99 21.27
C PRO A 227 -21.26 0.50 22.04
N PRO A 228 -22.46 0.51 21.42
CA PRO A 228 -23.61 -0.15 22.00
C PRO A 228 -23.39 -1.67 22.11
N PRO A 229 -24.10 -2.36 23.03
CA PRO A 229 -24.00 -3.80 23.16
C PRO A 229 -24.21 -4.53 21.83
N GLY A 230 -23.30 -5.45 21.51
CA GLY A 230 -23.35 -6.24 20.27
C GLY A 230 -22.73 -5.57 19.04
N LEU A 231 -22.34 -4.28 19.07
CA LEU A 231 -21.72 -3.64 17.89
C LEU A 231 -20.36 -4.27 17.55
N LEU A 232 -19.59 -4.65 18.56
CA LEU A 232 -18.29 -5.31 18.36
C LEU A 232 -18.43 -6.80 18.03
N SER A 233 -19.63 -7.36 18.16
CA SER A 233 -19.92 -8.73 17.74
C SER A 233 -20.00 -8.76 16.21
N ILE A 234 -19.30 -9.69 15.57
CA ILE A 234 -19.17 -9.71 14.10
C ILE A 234 -20.56 -9.79 13.45
N ASN A 235 -20.80 -8.92 12.47
CA ASN A 235 -21.98 -8.98 11.60
C ASN A 235 -22.07 -10.37 10.96
N ASN A 236 -23.09 -11.12 11.34
CA ASN A 236 -23.35 -12.49 10.89
C ASN A 236 -24.12 -12.52 9.56
#